data_AF-A0A6C0GBM3-F1
#
_entry.id   AF-A0A6C0GBM3-F1
#
_cell.length_a   1.000
_cell.length_b   1.000
_cell.length_c   1.000
_cell.angle_alpha   90.00
_cell.angle_beta   90.00
_cell.angle_gamma   90.00
#
_symmetry.space_group_name_H-M   'P 1'
#
loop_
_entity.id
_entity.type
_entity.pdbx_description
1 polymer ?
#
loop_
_entity_poly.entity_id
_entity_poly.type
_entity_poly.pdbx_seq_one_letter_code
_entity_poly.pdbx_strand_id
1 'polypeptide(L)'
;MHTCGIWETIRGEWEQKGLYIFFLPKYSPHLNRIERFWKQVKYHWLKAEDYLSLDMLRQALHTIFSDFGTYFMLDFKELELDENLILNFV
;
A
#
# COMPACT_ATOMS: atom_id res chain seq x y z
N MET A 1 13.67 -3.79 -8.57
CA MET A 1 13.77 -4.97 -7.69
C MET A 1 14.71 -4.58 -6.57
N HIS A 2 14.47 -4.96 -5.33
CA HIS A 2 15.46 -4.76 -4.27
C HIS A 2 16.70 -5.60 -4.66
N THR A 3 17.68 -5.00 -5.34
CA THR A 3 18.80 -5.67 -6.03
C THR A 3 20.09 -5.65 -5.21
N CYS A 4 20.02 -5.30 -3.92
CA CYS A 4 21.18 -5.33 -3.06
C CYS A 4 21.65 -6.79 -2.88
N GLY A 5 22.95 -7.05 -2.87
CA GLY A 5 23.50 -8.41 -2.72
C GLY A 5 23.06 -9.12 -1.42
N ILE A 6 22.66 -8.37 -0.40
CA ILE A 6 22.13 -8.89 0.87
C ILE A 6 20.73 -9.52 0.69
N TRP A 7 20.02 -9.14 -0.37
CA TRP A 7 18.64 -9.54 -0.61
C TRP A 7 18.45 -11.05 -0.72
N GLU A 8 19.34 -11.73 -1.45
CA GLU A 8 19.23 -13.19 -1.64
C GLU A 8 19.47 -13.94 -0.33
N THR A 9 20.36 -13.45 0.53
CA THR A 9 20.58 -14.00 1.87
C THR A 9 19.32 -13.86 2.74
N ILE A 10 18.76 -12.64 2.81
CA ILE A 10 17.55 -12.37 3.60
C ILE A 10 16.34 -13.15 3.06
N ARG A 11 16.20 -13.26 1.73
CA ARG A 11 15.16 -14.07 1.09
C ARG A 11 15.26 -15.52 1.56
N GLY A 12 16.45 -16.12 1.54
CA GLY A 12 16.67 -17.48 2.01
C GLY A 12 16.30 -17.68 3.48
N GLU A 13 16.65 -16.72 4.35
CA GLU A 13 16.25 -16.75 5.77
C GLU A 13 14.73 -16.68 5.97
N TRP A 14 14.03 -15.91 5.14
CA TRP A 14 12.57 -15.79 5.19
C TRP A 14 11.87 -17.04 4.67
N GLU A 15 12.36 -17.60 3.57
CA GLU A 15 11.81 -18.84 3.00
C GLU A 15 11.94 -20.02 3.97
N GLN A 16 13.06 -20.13 4.70
CA GLN A 16 13.22 -21.12 5.78
C GLN A 16 12.22 -20.95 6.93
N LYS A 17 11.73 -19.72 7.15
CA LYS A 17 10.66 -19.41 8.11
C LYS A 17 9.25 -19.55 7.51
N GLY A 18 9.12 -20.02 6.27
CA GLY A 18 7.85 -20.13 5.55
C GLY A 18 7.29 -18.80 5.03
N LEU A 19 8.10 -17.73 5.01
CA LEU A 19 7.72 -16.43 4.46
C LEU A 19 8.23 -16.32 3.01
N TYR A 20 7.28 -16.19 2.08
CA TYR A 20 7.58 -16.09 0.65
C TYR A 20 7.26 -14.71 0.11
N ILE A 21 8.09 -14.24 -0.81
CA ILE A 21 7.95 -12.93 -1.42
C ILE A 21 7.12 -13.05 -2.69
N PHE A 22 6.01 -12.33 -2.73
CA PHE A 22 5.22 -12.20 -3.96
C PHE A 22 5.95 -11.32 -4.97
N PHE A 23 6.19 -11.85 -6.18
CA PHE A 23 6.82 -11.08 -7.25
C PHE A 23 5.81 -10.14 -7.91
N LEU A 24 6.15 -8.84 -7.91
CA LEU A 24 5.42 -7.82 -8.65
C LEU A 24 6.23 -7.40 -9.90
N PRO A 25 5.66 -7.49 -11.11
CA PRO A 25 6.31 -6.98 -12.31
C PRO A 25 6.58 -5.46 -12.22
N LYS A 26 7.56 -4.98 -13.00
CA LYS A 26 7.85 -3.55 -13.08
C LYS A 26 6.62 -2.78 -13.60
N TYR A 27 6.47 -1.53 -13.15
CA TYR A 27 5.41 -0.62 -13.61
C TYR A 27 3.99 -1.19 -13.46
N SER A 28 3.77 -2.08 -12.50
CA SER A 28 2.48 -2.74 -12.26
C SER A 28 1.86 -2.37 -10.91
N PRO A 29 1.72 -1.08 -10.57
CA PRO A 29 1.11 -0.68 -9.28
C PRO A 29 -0.35 -1.13 -9.17
N HIS A 30 -1.06 -1.28 -10.29
CA HIS A 30 -2.44 -1.77 -10.33
C HIS A 30 -2.58 -3.21 -9.79
N LEU A 31 -1.49 -4.00 -9.81
CA LEU A 31 -1.46 -5.33 -9.20
C LEU A 31 -1.15 -5.28 -7.69
N ASN A 32 -0.67 -4.15 -7.18
CA ASN A 32 -0.33 -3.98 -5.78
C ASN A 32 -1.53 -3.42 -4.99
N ARG A 33 -2.22 -4.29 -4.25
CA ARG A 33 -3.42 -3.93 -3.48
C ARG A 33 -3.21 -2.76 -2.49
N ILE A 34 -1.99 -2.57 -1.97
CA ILE A 34 -1.71 -1.47 -1.05
C ILE A 34 -1.86 -0.10 -1.71
N GLU A 35 -1.70 0.01 -3.03
CA GLU A 35 -1.88 1.26 -3.77
C GLU A 35 -3.33 1.75 -3.68
N ARG A 36 -4.30 0.82 -3.80
CA ARG A 36 -5.72 1.15 -3.62
C ARG A 36 -6.01 1.57 -2.19
N PHE A 37 -5.43 0.87 -1.22
CA PHE A 37 -5.57 1.23 0.18
C PHE A 37 -5.08 2.66 0.42
N TRP A 38 -3.89 3.02 -0.06
CA TRP A 38 -3.37 4.37 0.10
C TRP A 38 -4.17 5.43 -0.66
N LYS A 39 -4.72 5.11 -1.84
CA LYS A 39 -5.67 5.99 -2.53
C LYS A 39 -6.89 6.25 -1.64
N GLN A 40 -7.45 5.21 -1.02
CA GLN A 40 -8.58 5.36 -0.11
C GLN A 40 -8.24 6.21 1.12
N VAL A 41 -7.11 5.92 1.77
CA VAL A 41 -6.62 6.68 2.93
C VAL A 41 -6.49 8.15 2.58
N LYS A 42 -5.82 8.48 1.48
CA LYS A 42 -5.48 9.85 1.12
C LYS A 42 -6.68 10.67 0.63
N TYR A 43 -7.54 10.08 -0.19
CA TYR A 43 -8.61 10.83 -0.87
C TYR A 43 -9.96 10.78 -0.16
N HIS A 44 -10.19 9.79 0.71
CA HIS A 44 -11.50 9.58 1.31
C HIS A 44 -11.51 9.56 2.84
N TRP A 45 -10.45 9.06 3.48
CA TRP A 45 -10.45 8.92 4.94
C TRP A 45 -9.73 10.05 5.67
N LEU A 46 -8.60 10.53 5.12
CA LEU A 46 -7.95 11.72 5.63
C LEU A 46 -8.72 12.97 5.25
N LYS A 47 -8.85 13.88 6.20
CA LYS A 47 -9.46 15.20 6.02
C LYS A 47 -8.39 16.26 5.86
N ALA A 48 -8.79 17.42 5.34
CA ALA A 48 -7.89 18.56 5.20
C ALA A 48 -7.23 18.98 6.53
N GLU A 49 -7.97 18.86 7.64
CA GLU A 49 -7.48 19.18 9.00
C GLU A 49 -6.33 18.27 9.46
N ASP A 50 -6.32 17.01 9.04
CA ASP A 50 -5.29 16.05 9.42
C ASP A 50 -3.91 16.43 8.85
N TYR A 51 -3.88 17.22 7.78
CA TYR A 51 -2.64 17.70 7.15
C TYR A 51 -2.04 18.95 7.80
N LEU A 52 -2.69 19.55 8.81
CA LEU A 52 -2.23 20.80 9.43
C LEU A 52 -0.94 20.63 10.23
N SER A 53 -0.64 19.43 10.73
CA SER A 53 0.64 19.11 11.37
C SER A 53 1.00 17.64 11.24
N LEU A 54 2.29 17.32 11.42
CA LEU A 54 2.76 15.94 11.40
C LEU A 54 2.11 15.09 12.51
N ASP A 55 1.87 15.68 13.68
CA ASP A 55 1.28 14.95 14.80
C ASP A 55 -0.20 14.66 14.57
N MET A 56 -0.96 15.60 13.99
CA MET A 56 -2.33 15.35 13.57
C MET A 56 -2.40 14.26 12.49
N LEU A 57 -1.54 14.33 11.48
CA LEU A 57 -1.48 13.33 10.43
C LEU A 57 -1.16 11.93 11.01
N ARG A 58 -0.20 11.86 11.94
CA ARG A 58 0.15 10.61 12.62
C ARG A 58 -1.02 10.04 13.42
N GLN A 59 -1.74 10.88 14.17
CA GLN A 59 -2.91 10.45 14.94
C GLN A 59 -4.05 9.96 14.04
N ALA A 60 -4.32 10.68 12.96
CA ALA A 60 -5.33 10.28 11.97
C ALA A 60 -4.97 8.95 11.31
N LEU A 61 -3.73 8.78 10.85
CA LEU A 61 -3.24 7.52 10.28
C LEU A 61 -3.30 6.37 11.29
N HIS A 62 -2.91 6.61 12.54
CA HIS A 62 -2.98 5.59 13.60
C HIS A 62 -4.43 5.13 13.82
N THR A 63 -5.38 6.06 13.85
CA THR A 63 -6.81 5.76 13.98
C THR A 63 -7.29 4.92 12.80
N ILE A 64 -7.02 5.37 11.56
CA ILE A 64 -7.39 4.66 10.34
C ILE A 64 -6.85 3.22 10.34
N PHE A 65 -5.59 3.02 10.71
CA PHE A 65 -4.98 1.69 10.67
C PHE A 65 -5.40 0.79 11.83
N SER A 66 -5.68 1.36 13.00
CA SER A 66 -6.17 0.58 14.16
C SER A 66 -7.60 0.10 13.96
N ASP A 67 -8.42 0.92 13.29
CA ASP A 67 -9.84 0.65 13.04
C ASP A 67 -10.10 0.11 11.61
N PHE A 68 -9.05 -0.30 10.89
CA PHE A 68 -9.18 -0.91 9.59
C PHE A 68 -9.81 -2.31 9.69
N GLY A 69 -10.85 -2.55 8.90
CA GLY A 69 -11.67 -3.78 8.96
C GLY A 69 -12.87 -3.68 9.89
N THR A 70 -13.02 -2.60 10.66
CA THR A 70 -14.21 -2.32 11.47
C THR A 70 -14.92 -1.06 10.99
N TYR A 71 -14.33 0.12 11.19
CA TYR A 71 -14.90 1.41 10.76
C TYR A 71 -14.39 1.83 9.39
N PHE A 72 -13.14 1.49 9.07
CA PHE A 72 -12.55 1.73 7.76
C PHE A 72 -12.58 0.44 6.96
N MET A 73 -13.55 0.31 6.05
CA MET A 73 -13.68 -0.85 5.17
C MET A 73 -13.28 -0.50 3.74
N LEU A 74 -12.56 -1.42 3.09
CA LEU A 74 -12.21 -1.35 1.69
C LEU A 74 -12.38 -2.73 1.06
N ASP A 75 -13.19 -2.82 0.01
CA ASP A 75 -13.28 -4.05 -0.78
C ASP A 75 -12.16 -4.08 -1.83
N PHE A 76 -11.41 -5.19 -1.84
CA PHE A 76 -10.33 -5.42 -2.79
C PHE A 76 -10.79 -6.15 -4.06
N LYS A 77 -12.04 -6.63 -4.14
CA LYS A 77 -12.54 -7.45 -5.25
C LYS A 77 -12.64 -6.71 -6.58
N GLU A 78 -12.99 -5.43 -6.58
CA GLU A 78 -13.10 -4.66 -7.82
C GLU A 78 -11.77 -3.99 -8.17
N LEU A 79 -11.05 -4.57 -9.12
CA LEU A 79 -9.98 -3.87 -9.83
C LEU A 79 -10.61 -2.80 -10.73
N GLU A 80 -10.92 -1.63 -10.16
CA GLU A 80 -11.10 -0.43 -10.96
C GLU A 80 -9.77 -0.16 -11.68
N LEU A 81 -9.73 -0.50 -12.97
CA LEU A 81 -8.67 -0.08 -13.87
C LEU A 81 -8.87 1.41 -14.11
N ASP A 82 -8.29 2.23 -13.24
CA ASP A 82 -8.22 3.68 -13.46
C ASP A 82 -7.41 3.92 -14.74
N GLU A 83 -8.08 4.30 -15.83
CA GLU A 83 -7.46 4.58 -17.13
C GLU A 83 -6.36 5.65 -17.02
N ASN A 84 -6.43 6.53 -16.02
CA ASN A 84 -5.41 7.56 -15.76
C ASN A 84 -4.11 6.99 -15.18
N LEU A 85 -4.11 5.75 -14.66
CA LEU A 85 -2.88 5.08 -14.23
C LEU A 85 -2.10 4.52 -15.42
N ILE A 86 -2.77 4.20 -16.54
CA ILE A 86 -2.16 3.61 -17.74
C ILE A 86 -1.33 4.66 -18.49
N LEU A 87 -1.73 5.93 -18.46
CA LEU A 87 -1.06 7.02 -19.18
C LEU A 87 0.22 7.54 -18.50
N ASN A 88 0.47 7.18 -17.24
CA ASN A 88 1.69 7.59 -16.50
C ASN A 88 2.85 6.57 -16.63
N PHE A 89 2.70 5.55 -17.49
CA PHE A 89 3.71 4.53 -17.76
C PHE A 89 4.22 4.51 -19.22
N VAL A 90 3.98 5.59 -19.98
CA VAL A 90 4.62 5.83 -21.30
C VAL A 90 5.73 6.88 -21.15
#